data_AF-A0A820ZKP2-F1
#
_entry.id   AF-A0A820ZKP2-F1
#
_cell.length_a   1.000
_cell.length_b   1.000
_cell.length_c   1.000
_cell.angle_alpha   90.00
_cell.angle_beta   90.00
_cell.angle_gamma   90.00
#
_symmetry.space_group_name_H-M   'P 1'
#
loop_
_entity.id
_entity.type
_entity.pdbx_description
1 polymer ?
#
loop_
_entity_poly.entity_id
_entity_poly.type
_entity_poly.pdbx_seq_one_letter_code
_entity_poly.pdbx_strand_id
1 'polypeptide(L)'
;VSGRFRWPFRRQDDPPGSSITTLDNVSNELSYEIFGYLDGCQIYESFSNLNYRFYQLLNSSCLLLKMIDYFTIKDDCFVNNWNEIISYNSKQIFSLTFYTSSRIKQFFSSSAQVKENGP
;
A
#
# COMPACT_ATOMS: atom_id res chain seq x y z
N VAL A 1 -17.36 6.47 13.95
CA VAL A 1 -17.07 7.90 13.68
C VAL A 1 -15.94 7.94 12.66
N SER A 2 -16.27 8.15 11.38
CA SER A 2 -15.30 8.15 10.28
C SER A 2 -14.52 9.46 10.28
N GLY A 3 -13.29 9.43 10.79
CA GLY A 3 -12.36 10.54 10.71
C GLY A 3 -11.73 10.57 9.33
N ARG A 4 -12.22 11.45 8.45
CA ARG A 4 -11.50 11.77 7.21
C ARG A 4 -10.19 12.45 7.58
N PHE A 5 -9.07 11.79 7.28
CA PHE A 5 -7.76 12.43 7.31
C PHE A 5 -7.79 13.64 6.36
N ARG A 6 -7.67 14.84 6.92
CA ARG A 6 -7.61 16.10 6.19
C ARG A 6 -6.15 16.54 6.19
N TRP A 7 -5.49 16.39 5.04
CA TRP A 7 -4.14 16.90 4.84
C TRP A 7 -4.11 18.43 5.05
N PRO A 8 -3.07 19.01 5.69
CA PRO A 8 -3.05 20.39 6.13
C PRO A 8 -2.58 21.35 5.02
N PHE A 9 -3.07 21.18 3.79
CA PHE A 9 -2.93 22.20 2.74
C PHE A 9 -4.23 23.00 2.65
N ARG A 10 -4.56 23.71 3.74
CA ARG A 10 -5.49 24.85 3.66
C ARG A 10 -4.67 26.12 3.86
N ARG A 11 -4.33 26.81 2.77
CA ARG A 11 -4.22 28.27 2.86
C ARG A 11 -5.63 28.80 2.66
N GLN A 12 -6.07 29.63 3.59
CA GLN A 12 -7.47 30.05 3.71
C GLN A 12 -7.86 31.14 2.70
N ASP A 13 -7.00 31.40 1.69
CA ASP A 13 -7.04 32.56 0.80
C ASP A 13 -6.91 32.20 -0.70
N ASP A 14 -7.36 31.01 -1.14
CA ASP A 14 -7.32 30.69 -2.58
C ASP A 14 -8.46 31.41 -3.35
N PRO A 15 -8.17 32.12 -4.45
CA PRO A 15 -9.14 32.92 -5.20
C PRO A 15 -10.22 32.08 -5.88
N PRO A 16 -11.40 32.65 -6.20
CA PRO A 16 -12.49 31.94 -6.87
C PRO A 16 -12.04 31.57 -8.30
N GLY A 17 -11.69 30.29 -8.47
CA GLY A 17 -11.07 29.76 -9.69
C GLY A 17 -10.12 28.59 -9.42
N SER A 18 -9.75 28.29 -8.17
CA SER A 18 -9.05 27.06 -7.84
C SER A 18 -9.97 25.85 -8.05
N SER A 19 -9.83 25.22 -9.21
CA SER A 19 -10.37 23.88 -9.44
C SER A 19 -9.83 22.98 -8.33
N ILE A 20 -10.71 22.54 -7.44
CA ILE A 20 -10.37 21.57 -6.40
C ILE A 20 -9.82 20.34 -7.14
N THR A 21 -8.51 20.17 -7.10
CA THR A 21 -7.84 19.02 -7.70
C THR A 21 -8.01 17.88 -6.70
N THR A 22 -9.06 17.09 -6.90
CA THR A 22 -9.22 15.84 -6.16
C THR A 22 -8.21 14.85 -6.70
N LEU A 23 -7.67 14.02 -5.80
CA LEU A 23 -6.78 12.91 -6.17
C LEU A 23 -7.44 11.97 -7.19
N ASP A 24 -8.77 11.90 -7.20
CA ASP A 24 -9.56 11.13 -8.16
C ASP A 24 -9.39 11.60 -9.61
N ASN A 25 -9.13 12.90 -9.81
CA ASN A 25 -8.98 13.51 -11.14
C ASN A 25 -7.53 13.45 -11.66
N VAL A 26 -6.60 12.92 -10.87
CA VAL A 26 -5.21 12.71 -11.28
C VAL A 26 -5.14 11.57 -12.29
N SER A 27 -4.26 11.67 -13.29
CA SER A 27 -4.08 10.60 -14.28
C SER A 27 -3.51 9.32 -13.66
N ASN A 28 -3.67 8.19 -14.35
CA ASN A 28 -3.13 6.92 -13.86
C ASN A 28 -1.59 6.94 -13.85
N GLU A 29 -0.97 7.60 -14.83
CA GLU A 29 0.49 7.76 -14.91
C GLU A 29 1.03 8.49 -13.69
N LEU A 30 0.44 9.62 -13.30
CA LEU A 30 0.87 10.35 -12.11
C LEU A 30 0.58 9.57 -10.83
N SER A 31 -0.49 8.76 -10.82
CA SER A 31 -0.78 7.88 -9.68
C SER A 31 0.30 6.80 -9.52
N TYR A 32 0.73 6.18 -10.62
CA TYR A 32 1.83 5.24 -10.63
C TYR A 32 3.17 5.90 -10.28
N GLU A 33 3.39 7.14 -10.70
CA GLU A 33 4.55 7.91 -10.31
C GLU A 33 4.58 8.14 -8.80
N ILE A 34 3.45 8.54 -8.19
CA ILE A 34 3.31 8.66 -6.73
C ILE A 34 3.61 7.31 -6.05
N PHE A 35 3.06 6.21 -6.57
CA PHE A 35 3.34 4.87 -6.04
C PHE A 35 4.82 4.51 -6.11
N GLY A 36 5.55 4.95 -7.14
CA GLY A 36 6.99 4.74 -7.24
C GLY A 36 7.81 5.35 -6.08
N TYR A 37 7.28 6.35 -5.39
CA TYR A 37 7.93 6.97 -4.22
C TYR A 37 7.57 6.31 -2.88
N LEU A 38 6.58 5.42 -2.85
CA LEU A 38 6.08 4.79 -1.64
C LEU A 38 6.51 3.32 -1.57
N ASP A 39 6.64 2.78 -0.36
CA ASP A 39 6.70 1.32 -0.23
C ASP A 39 5.31 0.70 -0.47
N GLY A 40 5.30 -0.56 -0.87
CA GLY A 40 4.07 -1.28 -1.18
C GLY A 40 3.08 -1.29 -0.01
N CYS A 41 3.55 -1.31 1.23
CA CYS A 41 2.68 -1.36 2.40
C CYS A 41 1.97 -0.03 2.61
N GLN A 42 2.70 1.07 2.50
CA GLN A 42 2.15 2.42 2.49
C GLN A 42 1.12 2.60 1.37
N ILE A 43 1.38 2.02 0.20
CA ILE A 43 0.45 2.04 -0.93
C ILE A 43 -0.85 1.33 -0.57
N TYR A 44 -0.78 0.08 -0.09
CA TYR A 44 -2.00 -0.67 0.26
C TYR A 44 -2.75 -0.02 1.42
N GLU A 45 -2.05 0.45 2.45
CA GLU A 45 -2.67 1.14 3.58
C GLU A 45 -3.41 2.41 3.14
N SER A 46 -2.78 3.21 2.27
CA SER A 46 -3.32 4.51 1.88
C SER A 46 -4.38 4.44 0.78
N PHE A 47 -4.26 3.49 -0.16
CA PHE A 47 -5.03 3.51 -1.41
C PHE A 47 -5.96 2.31 -1.62
N SER A 48 -5.80 1.19 -0.90
CA SER A 48 -6.61 -0.03 -1.16
C SER A 48 -8.11 0.16 -0.93
N ASN A 49 -8.47 0.98 0.05
CA ASN A 49 -9.86 1.26 0.43
C ASN A 49 -10.30 2.68 0.07
N LEU A 50 -9.52 3.40 -0.74
CA LEU A 50 -9.80 4.80 -1.04
C LEU A 50 -11.03 4.93 -1.97
N ASN A 51 -11.00 4.23 -3.10
CA ASN A 51 -12.15 4.06 -4.00
C ASN A 51 -11.87 2.97 -5.05
N TYR A 52 -12.89 2.67 -5.88
CA TYR A 52 -12.83 1.65 -6.91
C TYR A 52 -11.73 1.89 -7.95
N ARG A 53 -11.45 3.14 -8.33
CA ARG A 53 -10.38 3.45 -9.29
C ARG A 53 -9.02 3.03 -8.73
N PHE A 54 -8.72 3.38 -7.48
CA PHE A 54 -7.46 2.99 -6.85
C PHE A 54 -7.36 1.49 -6.63
N TYR A 55 -8.47 0.83 -6.25
CA TYR A 55 -8.52 -0.63 -6.23
C TYR A 55 -8.12 -1.26 -7.58
N GLN A 56 -8.62 -0.73 -8.69
CA GLN A 56 -8.23 -1.22 -10.03
C GLN A 56 -6.74 -0.96 -10.33
N LEU A 57 -6.22 0.21 -9.95
CA LEU A 57 -4.81 0.56 -10.17
C LEU A 57 -3.85 -0.38 -9.43
N LEU A 58 -4.20 -0.77 -8.19
CA LEU A 58 -3.41 -1.70 -7.39
C LEU A 58 -3.46 -3.14 -7.91
N ASN A 59 -4.58 -3.53 -8.53
CA ASN A 59 -4.73 -4.85 -9.14
C ASN A 59 -4.20 -4.94 -10.57
N SER A 60 -3.66 -3.84 -11.10
CA SER A 60 -3.07 -3.80 -12.44
C SER A 60 -1.75 -4.56 -12.47
N SER A 61 -1.53 -5.37 -13.51
CA SER A 61 -0.27 -6.10 -13.70
C SER A 61 0.94 -5.22 -13.97
N CYS A 62 0.73 -3.93 -14.26
CA CYS A 62 1.77 -2.97 -14.55
C CYS A 62 2.44 -2.41 -13.28
N LEU A 63 1.80 -2.57 -12.12
CA LEU A 63 2.33 -2.06 -10.86
C LEU A 63 3.43 -2.98 -10.35
N LEU A 64 4.62 -2.42 -10.15
CA LEU A 64 5.74 -3.11 -9.53
C LEU A 64 5.90 -2.62 -8.09
N LEU A 65 5.83 -3.54 -7.14
CA LEU A 65 5.81 -3.23 -5.72
C LEU A 65 7.16 -3.53 -5.07
N LYS A 66 7.65 -2.54 -4.30
CA LYS A 66 8.76 -2.72 -3.37
C LYS A 66 8.22 -2.80 -1.95
N MET A 67 8.26 -3.99 -1.36
CA MET A 67 7.76 -4.22 -0.01
C MET A 67 8.90 -4.08 0.99
N ILE A 68 8.71 -3.23 2.00
CA ILE A 68 9.70 -2.98 3.04
C ILE A 68 9.02 -3.15 4.39
N ASP A 69 9.51 -4.10 5.19
CA ASP A 69 8.98 -4.39 6.53
C ASP A 69 9.50 -3.33 7.53
N TYR A 70 8.94 -2.11 7.47
CA TYR A 70 9.29 -1.04 8.39
C TYR A 70 8.79 -1.36 9.80
N PHE A 71 9.71 -1.30 10.75
CA PHE A 71 9.45 -1.42 12.18
C PHE A 71 8.80 -0.13 12.71
N THR A 72 7.66 0.29 12.16
CA THR A 72 6.89 1.38 12.75
C THR A 72 6.04 0.81 13.88
N ILE A 73 6.51 1.09 15.09
CA ILE A 73 6.03 0.73 16.45
C ILE A 73 4.53 1.00 16.70
N LYS A 74 3.75 1.44 15.70
CA LYS A 74 2.39 1.93 15.87
C LYS A 74 1.27 1.16 15.18
N ASP A 75 1.54 0.26 14.24
CA ASP A 75 0.46 -0.39 13.49
C ASP A 75 0.59 -1.93 13.45
N ASP A 76 0.15 -2.55 14.56
CA ASP A 76 -0.07 -4.00 14.68
C ASP A 76 -1.04 -4.56 13.62
N CYS A 77 -1.88 -3.72 13.02
CA CYS A 77 -2.88 -4.14 12.06
C CYS A 77 -2.25 -4.70 10.76
N PHE A 78 -1.18 -4.07 10.27
CA PHE A 78 -0.54 -4.49 9.02
C PHE A 78 0.47 -5.63 9.24
N VAL A 79 1.11 -5.67 10.42
CA VAL A 79 1.94 -6.79 10.87
C VAL A 79 1.19 -8.13 10.76
N ASN A 80 -0.11 -8.13 11.06
CA ASN A 80 -0.93 -9.34 11.02
C ASN A 80 -1.33 -9.74 9.59
N ASN A 81 -1.48 -8.78 8.67
CA ASN A 81 -1.92 -9.04 7.29
C ASN A 81 -0.76 -9.07 6.26
N TRP A 82 0.48 -8.86 6.70
CA TRP A 82 1.67 -8.83 5.85
C TRP A 82 1.80 -10.04 4.92
N ASN A 83 1.59 -11.24 5.45
CA ASN A 83 1.68 -12.48 4.68
C ASN A 83 0.61 -12.57 3.58
N GLU A 84 -0.60 -12.07 3.85
CA GLU A 84 -1.71 -12.05 2.90
C GLU A 84 -1.45 -11.04 1.78
N ILE A 85 -0.93 -9.86 2.12
CA ILE A 85 -0.62 -8.82 1.13
C ILE A 85 0.53 -9.26 0.23
N ILE A 86 1.54 -9.94 0.79
CA ILE A 86 2.59 -10.54 -0.05
C ILE A 86 2.05 -11.65 -0.93
N SER A 87 1.21 -12.55 -0.40
CA SER A 87 0.71 -13.68 -1.18
C SER A 87 -0.17 -13.21 -2.34
N TYR A 88 -1.09 -12.28 -2.07
CA TYR A 88 -2.00 -11.69 -3.06
C TYR A 88 -1.26 -10.97 -4.17
N ASN A 89 -0.17 -10.26 -3.83
CA ASN A 89 0.59 -9.43 -4.78
C ASN A 89 1.91 -10.06 -5.22
N SER A 90 2.10 -11.35 -4.98
CA SER A 90 3.37 -12.06 -5.21
C SER A 90 3.95 -11.89 -6.62
N LYS A 91 3.10 -11.73 -7.64
CA LYS A 91 3.51 -11.52 -9.05
C LYS A 91 3.99 -10.09 -9.34
N GLN A 92 3.59 -9.13 -8.52
CA GLN A 92 3.90 -7.70 -8.69
C GLN A 92 5.10 -7.27 -7.83
N ILE A 93 5.42 -8.05 -6.78
CA ILE A 93 6.53 -7.75 -5.87
C ILE A 93 7.85 -8.10 -6.54
N PHE A 94 8.66 -7.09 -6.83
CA PHE A 94 10.01 -7.29 -7.39
C PHE A 94 11.12 -7.19 -6.33
N SER A 95 10.81 -6.61 -5.17
CA SER A 95 11.77 -6.44 -4.07
C SER A 95 11.06 -6.55 -2.74
N LEU A 96 11.64 -7.36 -1.84
CA LEU A 96 11.16 -7.58 -0.48
C LEU A 96 12.32 -7.39 0.49
N THR A 97 12.20 -6.45 1.43
CA THR A 97 13.26 -6.13 2.39
C THR A 97 12.77 -6.32 3.82
N PHE A 98 13.53 -7.06 4.60
CA PHE A 98 13.29 -7.32 6.02
C PHE A 98 14.34 -6.61 6.87
N TYR A 99 13.91 -5.89 7.90
CA TYR A 99 14.84 -5.27 8.85
C TYR A 99 15.31 -6.22 9.96
N THR A 100 14.58 -7.30 10.23
CA THR A 100 14.90 -8.23 11.32
C THR A 100 14.94 -9.68 10.86
N SER A 101 15.90 -10.45 11.38
CA SER A 101 16.04 -11.88 11.07
C SER A 101 14.92 -12.74 11.65
N SER A 102 14.25 -12.28 12.72
CA SER A 102 13.06 -12.94 13.28
C SER A 102 11.89 -12.94 12.31
N ARG A 103 11.67 -11.84 11.56
CA ARG A 103 10.63 -11.74 10.53
C ARG A 103 10.90 -12.59 9.33
N ILE A 104 12.16 -12.67 8.91
CA ILE A 104 12.59 -13.61 7.85
C ILE A 104 12.20 -15.04 8.25
N LYS A 105 12.52 -15.43 9.50
CA LYS A 105 12.13 -16.76 10.01
C LYS A 105 10.62 -16.93 10.06
N GLN A 106 9.88 -15.95 10.57
CA GLN A 106 8.41 -16.01 10.65
C GLN A 106 7.76 -16.15 9.27
N PHE A 107 8.24 -15.38 8.29
CA PHE A 107 7.77 -15.40 6.91
C PHE A 107 7.99 -16.76 6.25
N PHE A 108 9.18 -17.34 6.41
CA PHE A 108 9.45 -18.67 5.87
C PHE A 108 8.69 -19.78 6.61
N SER A 109 8.52 -19.67 7.94
CA SER A 109 7.73 -20.62 8.72
C SER A 109 6.24 -20.58 8.40
N SER A 110 5.65 -19.40 8.15
CA SER A 110 4.25 -19.28 7.74
C SER A 110 4.02 -19.78 6.32
N SER A 111 4.97 -19.53 5.41
CA SER A 111 4.90 -20.01 4.02
C SER A 111 4.98 -21.55 3.90
N ALA A 112 5.64 -22.23 4.87
CA ALA A 112 5.73 -23.69 4.90
C ALA A 112 4.38 -24.34 5.24
N GLN A 113 3.55 -23.72 6.08
CA GLN A 113 2.25 -24.27 6.47
C GLN A 113 1.16 -24.14 5.40
N VAL A 114 1.35 -23.23 4.43
CA VAL A 114 0.41 -23.08 3.29
C VAL A 114 0.54 -24.25 2.30
N LYS A 115 1.70 -24.94 2.27
CA LYS A 115 1.90 -26.12 1.40
C LYS A 115 1.35 -27.42 1.96
N GLU A 116 1.12 -27.54 3.27
CA GLU A 116 0.56 -28.76 3.88
C GLU A 116 -0.97 -28.78 3.92
N ASN A 117 -1.64 -27.64 3.66
CA ASN A 117 -3.10 -27.52 3.67
C ASN A 117 -3.66 -26.95 2.34
N GLY A 118 -3.11 -27.37 1.21
CA GLY A 118 -3.69 -27.14 -0.13
C GLY A 118 -4.32 -28.42 -0.71
N PRO A 119 -5.32 -28.29 -1.61
CA PRO A 119 -6.43 -29.23 -1.85
C PRO A 119 -6.07 -30.65 -2.27
#